data_AF-A0A969BZ09-F1
#
_entry.id   AF-A0A969BZ09-F1
#
_cell.length_a   1.000
_cell.length_b   1.000
_cell.length_c   1.000
_cell.angle_alpha   90.00
_cell.angle_beta   90.00
_cell.angle_gamma   90.00
#
_symmetry.space_group_name_H-M   'P 1'
#
loop_
_entity.id
_entity.type
_entity.pdbx_description
1 polymer ?
#
loop_
_entity_poly.entity_id
_entity_poly.type
_entity_poly.pdbx_seq_one_letter_code
_entity_poly.pdbx_strand_id
1 'polypeptide(L)'
;MKILLTIHHELDKNAGASGVTLKLGEAYRKLGHEVHFYSYDNLPRRLPGKSLQILFPFYLARHIQRLDRRIGIDVVHASSVDAWLWGLIFKRSRSTQNKILVTQSHGLEQTVHEQILAEAKQGRLKLSWKYPLYKGSILLWNQHSPFRLLILRFF
;
A
#
# COMPACT_ATOMS: atom_id res chain seq x y z
N MET A 1 -15.85 -14.10 1.09
CA MET A 1 -14.96 -13.32 1.99
C MET A 1 -15.25 -11.84 1.83
N LYS A 2 -14.92 -11.05 2.85
CA LYS A 2 -14.97 -9.59 2.85
C LYS A 2 -13.57 -9.04 2.60
N ILE A 3 -13.39 -8.47 1.41
CA ILE A 3 -12.09 -8.06 0.88
C ILE A 3 -12.07 -6.54 0.75
N LEU A 4 -11.04 -5.91 1.30
CA LEU A 4 -10.76 -4.49 1.08
C LEU A 4 -9.59 -4.35 0.10
N LEU A 5 -9.84 -3.73 -1.05
CA LEU A 5 -8.83 -3.35 -2.03
C LEU A 5 -8.47 -1.87 -1.83
N THR A 6 -7.18 -1.54 -1.74
CA THR A 6 -6.74 -0.16 -1.47
C THR A 6 -5.77 0.36 -2.51
N ILE A 7 -5.91 1.63 -2.88
CA ILE A 7 -5.01 2.29 -3.83
C ILE A 7 -4.72 3.75 -3.52
N HIS A 8 -3.46 4.16 -3.60
CA HIS A 8 -3.03 5.55 -3.40
C HIS A 8 -3.19 6.41 -4.68
N HIS A 9 -4.26 6.19 -5.42
CA HIS A 9 -4.65 6.97 -6.59
C HIS A 9 -6.16 7.21 -6.55
N GLU A 10 -6.65 8.09 -7.42
CA GLU A 10 -8.08 8.19 -7.73
C GLU A 10 -8.52 6.94 -8.52
N LEU A 11 -9.76 6.49 -8.33
CA LEU A 11 -10.31 5.34 -9.02
C LEU A 11 -10.75 5.71 -10.44
N ASP A 12 -9.91 5.34 -11.39
CA ASP A 12 -10.20 5.38 -12.82
C ASP A 12 -10.07 3.98 -13.43
N LYS A 13 -11.09 3.55 -14.18
CA LYS A 13 -11.13 2.27 -14.91
C LYS A 13 -10.18 2.25 -16.11
N ASN A 14 -9.84 3.42 -16.65
CA ASN A 14 -8.99 3.58 -17.82
C ASN A 14 -7.52 3.85 -17.45
N ALA A 15 -7.22 4.00 -16.16
CA ALA A 15 -5.86 4.15 -15.65
C ALA A 15 -5.17 2.79 -15.43
N GLY A 16 -3.83 2.79 -15.34
CA GLY A 16 -3.02 1.58 -15.15
C GLY A 16 -3.32 0.84 -13.84
N ALA A 17 -2.65 1.21 -12.74
CA ALA A 17 -2.80 0.52 -11.45
C ALA A 17 -4.26 0.52 -10.94
N SER A 18 -4.94 1.67 -11.03
CA SER A 18 -6.34 1.79 -10.63
C SER A 18 -7.30 0.92 -11.45
N GLY A 19 -7.14 0.88 -12.77
CA GLY A 19 -7.98 0.03 -13.62
C GLY A 19 -7.80 -1.45 -13.31
N VAL A 20 -6.56 -1.87 -13.01
CA VAL A 20 -6.27 -3.24 -12.54
C VAL A 20 -6.95 -3.53 -11.20
N THR A 21 -6.86 -2.63 -10.22
CA THR A 21 -7.52 -2.79 -8.91
C THR A 21 -9.03 -2.96 -9.08
N LEU A 22 -9.66 -2.13 -9.93
CA LEU A 22 -11.09 -2.22 -10.21
C LEU A 22 -11.49 -3.54 -10.88
N LYS A 23 -10.77 -3.96 -11.92
CA LYS A 23 -10.99 -5.25 -12.59
C LYS A 23 -10.83 -6.44 -11.65
N LEU A 24 -9.82 -6.39 -10.77
CA LEU A 24 -9.58 -7.42 -9.76
C LEU A 24 -10.75 -7.50 -8.77
N GLY A 25 -11.26 -6.35 -8.30
CA GLY A 25 -12.42 -6.35 -7.42
C GLY A 25 -13.71 -6.81 -8.10
N GLU A 26 -13.92 -6.48 -9.37
CA GLU A 26 -15.02 -7.03 -10.17
C GLU A 26 -14.90 -8.56 -10.31
N ALA A 27 -13.70 -9.09 -10.52
CA ALA A 27 -13.45 -10.54 -10.57
C ALA A 27 -13.76 -11.21 -9.22
N TYR A 28 -13.32 -10.65 -8.10
CA TYR A 28 -13.66 -11.18 -6.77
C TYR A 28 -15.17 -11.15 -6.49
N ARG A 29 -15.88 -10.08 -6.91
CA ARG A 29 -17.33 -10.01 -6.78
C ARG A 29 -18.04 -11.12 -7.58
N LYS A 30 -17.58 -11.40 -8.81
CA LYS A 30 -18.12 -12.50 -9.63
C LYS A 30 -17.94 -13.87 -8.98
N LEU A 31 -16.90 -14.04 -8.16
CA LEU A 31 -16.67 -15.24 -7.35
C LEU A 31 -17.48 -15.27 -6.04
N GLY A 32 -18.42 -14.33 -5.85
CA GLY A 32 -19.28 -14.27 -4.67
C GLY A 32 -18.63 -13.64 -3.43
N HIS A 33 -17.54 -12.87 -3.59
CA HIS A 33 -16.93 -12.12 -2.50
C HIS A 33 -17.53 -10.72 -2.35
N GLU A 34 -17.55 -10.23 -1.11
CA GLU A 34 -17.92 -8.86 -0.81
C GLU A 34 -16.66 -7.99 -0.90
N VAL A 35 -16.65 -7.03 -1.84
CA VAL A 35 -15.46 -6.23 -2.13
C VAL A 35 -15.71 -4.76 -1.87
N HIS A 36 -14.84 -4.18 -1.04
CA HIS A 36 -14.78 -2.77 -0.68
C HIS A 36 -13.54 -2.14 -1.31
N PHE A 37 -13.64 -0.87 -1.70
CA PHE A 37 -12.51 -0.11 -2.24
C PHE A 37 -12.18 1.07 -1.33
N TYR A 38 -10.90 1.37 -1.19
CA TYR A 38 -10.42 2.58 -0.53
C TYR A 38 -9.34 3.26 -1.36
N SER A 39 -9.58 4.51 -1.75
CA SER A 39 -8.76 5.28 -2.67
C SER A 39 -8.58 6.73 -2.21
N TYR A 40 -7.89 7.55 -3.00
CA TYR A 40 -7.84 9.00 -2.76
C TYR A 40 -9.21 9.67 -2.87
N ASP A 41 -10.18 9.07 -3.57
CA ASP A 41 -11.56 9.56 -3.64
C ASP A 41 -12.24 9.56 -2.25
N ASN A 42 -11.72 8.76 -1.32
CA ASN A 42 -12.22 8.67 0.04
C ASN A 42 -11.53 9.63 1.03
N LEU A 43 -10.54 10.39 0.56
CA LEU A 43 -9.86 11.40 1.36
C LEU A 43 -10.55 12.78 1.26
N PRO A 44 -10.32 13.67 2.24
CA PRO A 44 -10.84 15.04 2.17
C PRO A 44 -10.32 15.77 0.93
N ARG A 45 -11.23 16.33 0.12
CA ARG A 45 -10.93 17.03 -1.17
C ARG A 45 -10.00 18.25 -1.07
N ARG A 46 -9.60 18.67 0.13
CA ARG A 46 -8.81 19.90 0.37
C ARG A 46 -7.32 19.64 0.65
N LEU A 47 -6.84 18.41 0.50
CA LEU A 47 -5.44 18.07 0.77
C LEU A 47 -4.58 18.25 -0.49
N PRO A 48 -3.51 19.08 -0.45
CA PRO A 48 -2.59 19.22 -1.57
C PRO A 48 -1.82 17.92 -1.86
N GLY A 49 -1.50 17.66 -3.14
CA GLY A 49 -0.99 16.37 -3.66
C GLY A 49 0.04 15.62 -2.80
N LYS A 50 1.10 16.29 -2.33
CA LYS A 50 2.14 15.64 -1.50
C LYS A 50 1.65 15.26 -0.10
N SER A 51 0.70 16.02 0.46
CA SER A 51 0.12 15.71 1.76
C SER A 51 -0.80 14.49 1.71
N LEU A 52 -1.45 14.23 0.57
CA LEU A 52 -2.26 13.02 0.36
C LEU A 52 -1.41 11.75 0.55
N GLN A 53 -0.22 11.68 -0.07
CA GLN A 53 0.68 10.53 0.06
C GLN A 53 1.13 10.30 1.52
N ILE A 54 1.47 11.37 2.24
CA ILE A 54 1.93 11.28 3.63
C ILE A 54 0.81 10.85 4.57
N LEU A 55 -0.40 11.38 4.35
CA LEU A 55 -1.54 11.17 5.24
C LEU A 55 -2.31 9.89 4.94
N PHE A 56 -2.27 9.39 3.70
CA PHE A 56 -3.05 8.23 3.26
C PHE A 56 -2.89 7.00 4.17
N PRO A 57 -1.68 6.59 4.62
CA PRO A 57 -1.54 5.45 5.53
C PRO A 57 -2.30 5.62 6.87
N PHE A 58 -2.40 6.84 7.39
CA PHE A 58 -3.14 7.15 8.62
C PHE A 58 -4.65 7.04 8.43
N TYR A 59 -5.15 7.62 7.35
CA TYR A 59 -6.56 7.54 6.99
C TYR A 59 -6.96 6.09 6.68
N LEU A 60 -6.12 5.36 5.94
CA LEU A 60 -6.32 3.97 5.61
C LEU A 60 -6.36 3.10 6.87
N ALA A 61 -5.40 3.24 7.78
CA ALA A 61 -5.38 2.46 9.02
C ALA A 61 -6.66 2.67 9.86
N ARG A 62 -7.13 3.92 9.95
CA ARG A 62 -8.38 4.27 10.64
C ARG A 62 -9.61 3.72 9.89
N HIS A 63 -9.59 3.75 8.56
CA HIS A 63 -10.67 3.19 7.75
C HIS A 63 -10.78 1.68 7.92
N ILE A 64 -9.66 0.95 7.81
CA ILE A 64 -9.60 -0.50 8.02
C ILE A 64 -10.18 -0.84 9.39
N GLN A 65 -9.74 -0.15 10.46
CA GLN A 65 -10.25 -0.41 11.81
C GLN A 65 -11.77 -0.20 11.93
N ARG A 66 -12.31 0.86 11.33
CA ARG A 66 -13.74 1.16 11.38
C ARG A 66 -14.57 0.18 10.56
N LEU A 67 -14.11 -0.13 9.36
CA LEU A 67 -14.78 -1.05 8.46
C LEU A 67 -14.76 -2.46 9.06
N ASP A 68 -13.62 -2.87 9.62
CA ASP A 68 -13.49 -4.14 10.32
C ASP A 68 -14.46 -4.29 11.49
N ARG A 69 -14.61 -3.27 12.33
CA ARG A 69 -15.60 -3.29 13.44
C ARG A 69 -17.04 -3.39 12.96
N ARG A 70 -17.34 -2.92 11.75
CA ARG A 70 -18.71 -2.89 11.21
C ARG A 70 -19.09 -4.18 10.51
N ILE A 71 -18.19 -4.70 9.68
CA ILE A 71 -18.50 -5.84 8.81
C ILE A 71 -17.58 -7.03 9.01
N GLY A 72 -16.44 -6.89 9.69
CA GLY A 72 -15.42 -7.93 9.77
C GLY A 72 -14.70 -8.12 8.44
N ILE A 73 -13.48 -7.61 8.29
CA ILE A 73 -12.68 -7.76 7.08
C ILE A 73 -11.83 -9.03 7.19
N ASP A 74 -11.86 -9.87 6.15
CA ASP A 74 -11.03 -11.08 6.08
C ASP A 74 -9.66 -10.78 5.45
N VAL A 75 -9.67 -9.97 4.37
CA VAL A 75 -8.49 -9.68 3.56
C VAL A 75 -8.35 -8.17 3.32
N VAL A 76 -7.16 -7.64 3.58
CA VAL A 76 -6.75 -6.30 3.15
C VAL A 76 -5.72 -6.49 2.03
N HIS A 77 -6.05 -6.06 0.82
CA HIS A 77 -5.15 -6.08 -0.33
C HIS A 77 -4.78 -4.64 -0.67
N ALA A 78 -3.54 -4.27 -0.35
CA ALA A 78 -3.00 -2.97 -0.66
C ALA A 78 -2.19 -3.01 -1.96
N SER A 79 -2.52 -2.13 -2.89
CA SER A 79 -1.78 -1.85 -4.15
C SER A 79 -0.34 -1.39 -3.94
N SER A 80 0.01 -1.03 -2.72
CA SER A 80 1.35 -0.63 -2.32
C SER A 80 1.53 -0.91 -0.83
N VAL A 81 2.67 -0.54 -0.30
CA VAL A 81 3.00 -0.71 1.11
C VAL A 81 2.22 0.24 2.04
N ASP A 82 1.18 0.92 1.56
CA ASP A 82 0.35 1.90 2.30
C ASP A 82 -0.31 1.35 3.57
N ALA A 83 -0.53 0.04 3.64
CA ALA A 83 -1.09 -0.62 4.81
C ALA A 83 -0.06 -0.87 5.94
N TRP A 84 1.19 -0.43 5.80
CA TRP A 84 2.26 -0.61 6.78
C TRP A 84 1.87 -0.16 8.19
N LEU A 85 1.20 1.01 8.30
CA LEU A 85 0.83 1.58 9.59
C LEU A 85 -0.22 0.72 10.30
N TRP A 86 -1.19 0.22 9.55
CA TRP A 86 -2.17 -0.74 10.08
C TRP A 86 -1.49 -2.05 10.49
N GLY A 87 -0.59 -2.56 9.65
CA GLY A 87 0.21 -3.75 9.91
C GLY A 87 1.07 -3.63 11.16
N LEU A 88 1.67 -2.46 11.45
CA LEU A 88 2.46 -2.21 12.65
C LEU A 88 1.61 -2.11 13.91
N ILE A 89 0.56 -1.29 13.88
CA ILE A 89 -0.25 -0.97 15.06
C ILE A 89 -1.05 -2.20 15.51
N PHE A 90 -1.59 -2.97 14.56
CA PHE A 90 -2.59 -3.98 14.86
C PHE A 90 -2.08 -5.41 14.77
N LYS A 91 -0.81 -5.67 14.43
CA LYS A 91 -0.26 -7.04 14.31
C LYS A 91 -0.43 -7.93 15.55
N ARG A 92 -0.51 -7.32 16.73
CA ARG A 92 -0.49 -8.01 18.02
C ARG A 92 -1.87 -8.14 18.67
N SER A 93 -2.93 -7.66 18.02
CA SER A 93 -4.29 -7.82 18.54
C SER A 93 -4.84 -9.20 18.17
N ARG A 94 -5.48 -9.90 19.12
CA ARG A 94 -6.28 -11.11 18.82
C ARG A 94 -7.31 -10.88 17.72
N SER A 95 -7.82 -9.65 17.60
CA SER A 95 -8.83 -9.26 16.60
C SER A 95 -8.32 -9.32 15.15
N THR A 96 -7.00 -9.30 14.93
CA THR A 96 -6.38 -9.24 13.60
C THR A 96 -5.57 -10.50 13.25
N GLN A 97 -5.41 -11.45 14.18
CA GLN A 97 -4.63 -12.68 13.95
C GLN A 97 -5.17 -13.55 12.81
N ASN A 98 -6.46 -13.45 12.51
CA ASN A 98 -7.10 -14.22 11.44
C ASN A 98 -7.25 -13.44 10.12
N LYS A 99 -6.61 -12.27 10.00
CA LYS A 99 -6.72 -11.41 8.82
C LYS A 99 -5.51 -11.54 7.93
N ILE A 100 -5.75 -11.53 6.62
CA ILE A 100 -4.69 -11.61 5.62
C ILE A 100 -4.38 -10.20 5.11
N LEU A 101 -3.11 -9.82 5.14
CA LEU A 101 -2.60 -8.61 4.47
C LEU A 101 -1.84 -9.02 3.21
N VAL A 102 -2.32 -8.58 2.05
CA VAL A 102 -1.66 -8.73 0.76
C VAL A 102 -1.12 -7.38 0.34
N THR A 103 0.14 -7.33 -0.04
CA THR A 103 0.77 -6.13 -0.62
C THR A 103 1.19 -6.43 -2.04
N GLN A 104 0.57 -5.72 -2.98
CA GLN A 104 0.96 -5.71 -4.38
C GLN A 104 1.98 -4.58 -4.58
N SER A 105 2.98 -4.81 -5.42
CA SER A 105 3.87 -3.75 -5.91
C SER A 105 3.50 -3.45 -7.36
N HIS A 106 3.21 -2.19 -7.69
CA HIS A 106 2.86 -1.77 -9.05
C HIS A 106 4.07 -1.31 -9.88
N GLY A 107 5.28 -1.30 -9.30
CA GLY A 107 6.49 -0.92 -10.01
C GLY A 107 7.74 -1.64 -9.50
N LEU A 108 8.80 -1.59 -10.30
CA LEU A 108 10.16 -1.97 -9.92
C LEU A 108 10.87 -0.80 -9.22
N GLU A 109 10.15 -0.01 -8.43
CA GLU A 109 10.66 1.21 -7.78
C GLU A 109 11.90 0.92 -6.92
N GLN A 110 11.97 -0.31 -6.38
CA GLN A 110 13.11 -0.87 -5.68
C GLN A 110 14.31 -1.06 -6.62
N THR A 111 14.12 -1.75 -7.75
CA THR A 111 15.17 -1.92 -8.77
C THR A 111 15.63 -0.58 -9.33
N VAL A 112 14.71 0.36 -9.55
CA VAL A 112 15.04 1.72 -9.98
C VAL A 112 15.84 2.46 -8.91
N HIS A 113 15.50 2.29 -7.63
CA HIS A 113 16.28 2.86 -6.53
C HIS A 113 17.69 2.26 -6.45
N GLU A 114 17.81 0.94 -6.54
CA GLU A 114 19.08 0.22 -6.55
C GLU A 114 19.95 0.63 -7.75
N GLN A 115 19.35 0.78 -8.92
CA GLN A 115 20.03 1.25 -10.12
C GLN A 115 20.53 2.70 -9.95
N ILE A 116 19.72 3.60 -9.40
CA ILE A 116 20.14 4.98 -9.11
C ILE A 116 21.32 5.00 -8.13
N LEU A 117 21.31 4.15 -7.10
CA LEU A 117 22.44 4.03 -6.17
C LEU A 117 23.70 3.48 -6.85
N ALA A 118 23.54 2.48 -7.73
CA ALA A 118 24.65 1.91 -8.50
C ALA A 118 25.27 2.93 -9.46
N GLU A 119 24.45 3.70 -10.17
CA GLU A 119 24.89 4.77 -11.08
C GLU A 119 25.58 5.92 -10.33
N ALA A 120 25.08 6.27 -9.14
CA ALA A 120 25.71 7.25 -8.28
C ALA A 120 27.08 6.79 -7.75
N LYS A 121 27.19 5.52 -7.35
CA LYS A 121 28.46 4.91 -6.93
C LYS A 121 29.48 4.86 -8.06
N GLN A 122 29.02 4.70 -9.30
CA GLN A 122 29.85 4.76 -10.51
C GLN A 122 30.17 6.18 -10.97
N GLY A 123 29.71 7.22 -10.26
CA GLY A 123 29.94 8.62 -10.62
C GLY A 123 29.17 9.10 -11.85
N ARG A 124 28.29 8.27 -12.41
CA ARG A 124 27.48 8.59 -13.61
C ARG A 124 26.31 9.52 -13.28
N LEU A 125 25.93 9.59 -12.00
CA LEU A 125 24.80 10.38 -11.52
C LEU A 125 25.16 11.07 -10.20
N LYS A 126 24.93 12.38 -10.11
CA LYS A 126 25.09 13.13 -8.85
C LYS A 126 23.76 13.18 -8.10
N LEU A 127 23.70 12.53 -6.93
CA LEU A 127 22.53 12.58 -6.07
C LEU A 127 22.46 13.94 -5.37
N SER A 128 21.25 14.53 -5.35
CA SER A 128 20.98 15.68 -4.50
C SER A 128 21.14 15.30 -3.02
N TRP A 129 21.56 16.23 -2.18
CA TRP A 129 21.53 16.04 -0.72
C TRP A 129 20.12 15.74 -0.19
N LYS A 130 19.07 16.13 -0.93
CA LYS A 130 17.67 15.80 -0.63
C LYS A 130 17.29 14.35 -0.96
N TYR A 131 18.10 13.65 -1.77
CA TYR A 131 17.84 12.28 -2.19
C TYR A 131 17.75 11.29 -1.02
N PRO A 132 18.69 11.27 -0.04
CA PRO A 132 18.53 10.43 1.15
C PRO A 132 17.33 10.82 2.03
N LEU A 133 16.84 12.07 1.96
CA LEU A 133 15.62 12.50 2.66
C LEU A 133 14.33 12.17 1.91
N TYR A 134 14.42 11.83 0.63
CA TYR A 134 13.27 11.53 -0.23
C TYR A 134 13.11 10.02 -0.45
N LYS A 135 14.24 9.33 -0.66
CA LYS A 135 14.28 7.88 -0.87
C LYS A 135 14.90 7.13 0.32
N GLY A 136 15.79 7.73 1.10
CA GLY A 136 16.43 7.06 2.26
C GLY A 136 15.64 7.12 3.58
N SER A 137 14.51 7.82 3.63
CA SER A 137 13.66 7.94 4.83
C SER A 137 12.33 7.23 4.64
N ILE A 138 11.83 6.58 5.69
CA ILE A 138 10.47 6.03 5.94
C ILE A 138 9.81 5.28 4.77
N LEU A 139 9.71 5.82 3.55
CA LEU A 139 9.27 5.15 2.33
C LEU A 139 10.02 3.82 2.08
N LEU A 140 11.36 3.78 2.14
CA LEU A 140 12.14 2.53 2.00
C LEU A 140 12.16 1.67 3.26
N TRP A 141 12.16 2.26 4.46
CA TRP A 141 12.00 1.48 5.70
C TRP A 141 10.63 0.79 5.74
N ASN A 142 9.60 1.49 5.28
CA ASN A 142 8.25 0.98 5.10
C ASN A 142 8.20 -0.06 3.99
N GLN A 143 9.00 0.05 2.93
CA GLN A 143 9.10 -1.00 1.92
C GLN A 143 9.88 -2.23 2.45
N HIS A 144 11.02 -2.10 3.12
CA HIS A 144 11.82 -3.23 3.62
C HIS A 144 11.26 -3.92 4.88
N SER A 145 10.54 -3.21 5.75
CA SER A 145 9.98 -3.76 6.99
C SER A 145 8.95 -4.90 6.77
N PRO A 146 8.03 -4.84 5.78
CA PRO A 146 7.17 -5.96 5.46
C PRO A 146 7.86 -7.07 4.65
N PHE A 147 8.97 -6.82 3.92
CA PHE A 147 9.71 -7.92 3.27
C PHE A 147 10.36 -8.87 4.27
N ARG A 148 10.79 -8.39 5.45
CA ARG A 148 11.23 -9.27 6.53
C ARG A 148 10.09 -10.12 7.11
N LEU A 149 8.84 -9.79 6.76
CA LEU A 149 7.64 -10.47 7.24
C LEU A 149 6.94 -11.34 6.20
N LEU A 150 7.20 -11.12 4.90
CA LEU A 150 6.53 -11.82 3.80
C LEU A 150 7.44 -12.79 3.02
N ILE A 151 8.73 -12.92 3.39
CA ILE A 151 9.63 -13.95 2.82
C ILE A 151 9.71 -15.22 3.69
N LEU A 152 9.11 -15.24 4.90
CA LEU A 152 9.19 -16.38 5.83
C LEU A 152 7.98 -17.34 5.78
N ARG A 153 7.25 -17.44 4.65
CA ARG A 153 6.16 -18.44 4.55
C ARG A 153 5.93 -19.07 3.18
N PHE A 154 6.96 -19.08 2.35
CA PHE A 154 7.09 -20.00 1.22
C PHE A 154 8.55 -20.47 1.13
N PHE A 155 8.98 -21.23 2.13
CA PHE A 155 9.86 -22.42 2.08
C PHE A 155 9.74 -23.11 3.44
#